data_AF-A0A0B7NF92-F1
#
_entry.id   AF-A0A0B7NF92-F1
#
_cell.length_a   1.000
_cell.length_b   1.000
_cell.length_c   1.000
_cell.angle_alpha   90.00
_cell.angle_beta   90.00
_cell.angle_gamma   90.00
#
_symmetry.space_group_name_H-M   'P 1'
#
loop_
_entity.id
_entity.type
_entity.pdbx_description
1 polymer ?
#
loop_
_entity_poly.entity_id
_entity_poly.type
_entity_poly.pdbx_seq_one_letter_code
_entity_poly.pdbx_strand_id
1 'polypeptide(L)'
;MRKYQPTWIRALGTAPASSIFETAKAAAAAPESPTINTTSNTEPVTPSILTPPSSSYVPIVPNDEVVSQLVNTLMRDGKKARAQRLISDSMKQLSKKLENKVDPYTVLLDAIETASPLLKLSSTKKGSKVVHVPTALRDRQRRRRAIVWMLEASKKRGEKSFEERFASEVYDVSQGVSSVLQKKLQVHKQALANRANAQVSYNSQR
;
A
#
# COMPACT_ATOMS: atom_id res chain seq x y z
N MET A 1 15.38 -46.28 23.62
CA MET A 1 16.81 -46.05 23.34
C MET A 1 17.25 -46.93 22.17
N ARG A 2 17.45 -46.36 20.98
CA ARG A 2 18.33 -46.92 19.94
C ARG A 2 19.13 -45.76 19.38
N LYS A 3 20.44 -45.80 19.66
CA LYS A 3 21.45 -44.86 19.21
C LYS A 3 21.78 -45.21 17.75
N TYR A 4 21.74 -44.23 16.85
CA TYR A 4 22.40 -44.33 15.55
C TYR A 4 22.92 -42.95 15.12
N GLN A 5 24.22 -42.81 15.28
CA GLN A 5 25.19 -41.89 14.68
C GLN A 5 26.50 -42.72 14.64
N PRO A 6 27.57 -42.40 13.86
CA PRO A 6 27.84 -41.20 13.03
C PRO A 6 28.43 -41.62 11.64
N THR A 7 28.78 -40.75 10.69
CA THR A 7 30.08 -40.04 10.59
C THR A 7 30.25 -39.47 9.15
N TRP A 8 31.10 -38.44 8.99
CA TRP A 8 32.10 -38.10 7.92
C TRP A 8 31.81 -38.36 6.41
N ILE A 9 32.10 -37.48 5.43
CA ILE A 9 33.37 -36.86 4.97
C ILE A 9 33.05 -35.67 4.01
N ARG A 10 33.42 -34.43 4.35
CA ARG A 10 34.42 -33.51 3.73
C ARG A 10 34.39 -33.32 2.20
N ALA A 11 34.18 -32.08 1.76
CA ALA A 11 34.88 -31.48 0.63
C ALA A 11 34.88 -29.94 0.72
N LEU A 12 35.95 -29.40 1.31
CA LEU A 12 36.41 -28.02 1.11
C LEU A 12 37.21 -28.00 -0.19
N GLY A 13 36.80 -27.19 -1.17
CA GLY A 13 37.56 -26.90 -2.38
C GLY A 13 37.87 -25.41 -2.44
N THR A 14 39.06 -25.04 -1.96
CA THR A 14 39.69 -23.74 -2.21
C THR A 14 40.67 -23.93 -3.37
N ALA A 15 40.74 -22.98 -4.30
CA ALA A 15 41.79 -22.93 -5.32
C ALA A 15 42.26 -21.48 -5.53
N PRO A 16 43.56 -21.24 -5.86
CA PRO A 16 44.23 -19.96 -5.62
C PRO A 16 44.62 -19.15 -6.88
N ALA A 17 44.74 -17.84 -6.65
CA ALA A 17 45.71 -16.84 -7.14
C ALA A 17 46.39 -16.91 -8.54
N SER A 18 46.27 -15.75 -9.24
CA SER A 18 47.34 -14.88 -9.78
C SER A 18 47.92 -15.04 -11.20
N SER A 19 48.19 -13.86 -11.78
CA SER A 19 49.16 -13.50 -12.83
C SER A 19 48.69 -13.80 -14.28
N ILE A 20 48.89 -12.97 -15.31
CA ILE A 20 50.12 -12.31 -15.78
C ILE A 20 49.77 -11.12 -16.69
N PHE A 21 50.55 -10.04 -16.55
CA PHE A 21 50.67 -8.87 -17.44
C PHE A 21 51.34 -9.25 -18.79
N GLU A 22 50.86 -8.72 -19.91
CA GLU A 22 51.65 -8.54 -21.14
C GLU A 22 50.99 -7.43 -21.99
N THR A 23 51.37 -6.16 -21.86
CA THR A 23 52.45 -5.42 -22.58
C THR A 23 52.49 -5.73 -24.07
N ALA A 24 52.15 -4.80 -24.96
CA ALA A 24 53.06 -3.98 -25.79
C ALA A 24 52.27 -3.59 -27.07
N LYS A 25 52.51 -2.55 -27.88
CA LYS A 25 53.45 -1.42 -27.94
C LYS A 25 53.14 -0.71 -29.28
N ALA A 26 53.54 0.56 -29.36
CA ALA A 26 53.75 1.39 -30.56
C ALA A 26 52.54 2.17 -31.13
N ALA A 27 52.67 3.37 -31.69
CA ALA A 27 53.60 4.52 -31.58
C ALA A 27 53.17 5.52 -32.67
N ALA A 28 53.42 6.82 -32.43
CA ALA A 28 53.49 7.92 -33.42
C ALA A 28 52.16 8.38 -34.08
N ALA A 29 51.93 9.63 -34.47
CA ALA A 29 52.49 10.98 -34.24
C ALA A 29 51.47 11.95 -34.88
N ALA A 30 51.32 13.18 -34.36
CA ALA A 30 50.48 14.27 -34.89
C ALA A 30 51.11 14.92 -36.16
N PRO A 31 50.63 16.07 -36.72
CA PRO A 31 49.38 16.86 -36.54
C PRO A 31 48.71 17.25 -37.90
N GLU A 32 47.52 17.88 -37.89
CA GLU A 32 47.11 18.96 -38.84
C GLU A 32 45.62 19.37 -38.63
N SER A 33 45.37 20.69 -38.59
CA SER A 33 44.06 21.36 -38.65
C SER A 33 43.91 22.00 -40.05
N PRO A 34 42.81 22.70 -40.41
CA PRO A 34 41.36 22.47 -40.33
C PRO A 34 40.69 22.53 -41.74
N THR A 35 39.45 22.06 -41.93
CA THR A 35 38.62 22.57 -43.05
C THR A 35 37.12 22.50 -42.76
N ILE A 36 36.46 23.61 -43.11
CA ILE A 36 35.05 23.95 -43.00
C ILE A 36 34.21 23.01 -43.88
N ASN A 37 33.07 22.51 -43.38
CA ASN A 37 31.94 22.17 -44.22
C ASN A 37 30.62 22.47 -43.51
N THR A 38 29.99 23.54 -44.01
CA THR A 38 28.58 23.87 -43.90
C THR A 38 27.72 22.69 -44.36
N THR A 39 26.78 22.24 -43.53
CA THR A 39 25.58 21.58 -44.01
C THR A 39 24.41 22.04 -43.15
N SER A 40 23.52 22.77 -43.81
CA SER A 40 22.23 23.20 -43.32
C SER A 40 21.37 21.99 -42.95
N ASN A 41 21.13 21.79 -41.66
CA ASN A 41 19.93 21.11 -41.20
C ASN A 41 19.07 22.13 -40.47
N THR A 42 18.13 22.70 -41.20
CA THR A 42 16.98 23.41 -40.64
C THR A 42 16.08 22.35 -40.01
N GLU A 43 16.29 22.06 -38.72
CA GLU A 43 15.28 21.34 -37.96
C GLU A 43 14.04 22.24 -37.83
N PRO A 44 12.82 21.72 -38.07
CA PRO A 44 11.62 22.48 -37.83
C PRO A 44 11.53 22.81 -36.34
N VAL A 45 11.60 24.10 -36.01
CA VAL A 45 11.26 24.63 -34.70
C VAL A 45 9.81 24.26 -34.38
N THR A 46 9.64 23.12 -33.71
CA THR A 46 8.36 22.78 -33.07
C THR A 46 8.17 23.80 -31.96
N PRO A 47 7.06 24.58 -31.95
CA PRO A 47 6.82 25.50 -30.85
C PRO A 47 6.73 24.64 -29.60
N SER A 48 7.61 24.93 -28.63
CA SER A 48 7.58 24.29 -27.32
C SER A 48 6.19 24.49 -26.73
N ILE A 49 5.37 23.45 -26.81
CA ILE A 49 4.13 23.39 -26.06
C ILE A 49 4.57 23.48 -24.61
N LEU A 50 4.24 24.60 -23.96
CA LEU A 50 4.28 24.75 -22.51
C LEU A 50 3.51 23.57 -21.94
N THR A 51 4.24 22.51 -21.62
CA THR A 51 3.70 21.37 -20.91
C THR A 51 3.24 21.99 -19.59
N PRO A 52 1.94 21.93 -19.24
CA PRO A 52 1.49 22.46 -17.96
C PRO A 52 2.41 21.84 -16.90
N PRO A 53 2.88 22.59 -15.89
CA PRO A 53 3.84 22.08 -14.92
C PRO A 53 3.27 20.76 -14.41
N SER A 54 3.90 19.65 -14.81
CA SER A 54 3.50 18.32 -14.41
C SER A 54 3.54 18.37 -12.90
N SER A 55 2.36 18.38 -12.27
CA SER A 55 2.17 18.65 -10.85
C SER A 55 3.31 18.02 -10.07
N SER A 56 4.29 18.82 -9.61
CA SER A 56 5.58 18.41 -9.04
C SER A 56 5.43 17.76 -7.65
N TYR A 57 4.25 17.21 -7.41
CA TYR A 57 3.87 16.49 -6.23
C TYR A 57 4.45 15.09 -6.33
N VAL A 58 5.61 14.90 -5.72
CA VAL A 58 6.14 13.57 -5.43
C VAL A 58 5.29 13.00 -4.29
N PRO A 59 4.44 11.99 -4.54
CA PRO A 59 3.68 11.39 -3.46
C PRO A 59 4.66 10.69 -2.52
N ILE A 60 4.60 11.01 -1.22
CA ILE A 60 5.32 10.29 -0.16
C ILE A 60 4.88 8.82 -0.10
N VAL A 61 3.74 8.51 -0.71
CA VAL A 61 3.11 7.20 -0.64
C VAL A 61 3.43 6.36 -1.89
N PRO A 62 3.90 5.11 -1.73
CA PRO A 62 4.14 4.19 -2.84
C PRO A 62 2.88 3.89 -3.67
N ASN A 63 3.08 3.45 -4.90
CA ASN A 63 2.00 3.03 -5.79
C ASN A 63 1.54 1.60 -5.46
N ASP A 64 0.85 1.46 -4.33
CA ASP A 64 0.33 0.20 -3.80
C ASP A 64 -1.20 0.07 -4.01
N GLU A 65 -1.71 -1.17 -4.08
CA GLU A 65 -3.14 -1.45 -4.26
C GLU A 65 -3.96 -0.93 -3.07
N VAL A 66 -3.45 -1.06 -1.84
CA VAL A 66 -4.15 -0.64 -0.62
C VAL A 66 -4.33 0.88 -0.61
N VAL A 67 -3.26 1.60 -0.95
CA VAL A 67 -3.26 3.06 -1.07
C VAL A 67 -4.18 3.51 -2.20
N SER A 68 -4.10 2.86 -3.36
CA SER A 68 -4.99 3.15 -4.50
C SER A 68 -6.46 2.98 -4.09
N GLN A 69 -6.79 1.92 -3.35
CA GLN A 69 -8.13 1.71 -2.82
C GLN A 69 -8.55 2.80 -1.82
N LEU A 70 -7.65 3.24 -0.94
CA LEU A 70 -7.87 4.35 -0.01
C LEU A 70 -8.14 5.66 -0.75
N VAL A 71 -7.28 6.03 -1.71
CA VAL A 71 -7.43 7.21 -2.56
C VAL A 71 -8.77 7.19 -3.29
N ASN A 72 -9.11 6.08 -3.91
CA ASN A 72 -10.36 5.94 -4.67
C ASN A 72 -11.61 6.03 -3.77
N THR A 73 -11.51 5.57 -2.52
CA THR A 73 -12.61 5.66 -1.55
C THR A 73 -12.75 7.07 -0.95
N LEU A 74 -11.63 7.80 -0.82
CA LEU A 74 -11.61 9.18 -0.34
C LEU A 74 -12.05 10.19 -1.43
N MET A 75 -11.74 9.89 -2.68
CA MET A 75 -12.02 10.74 -3.85
C MET A 75 -13.51 11.09 -3.96
N ARG A 76 -13.79 12.37 -4.22
CA ARG A 76 -15.12 12.89 -4.54
C ARG A 76 -15.07 13.65 -5.87
N ASP A 77 -16.16 13.62 -6.62
CA ASP A 77 -16.31 14.30 -7.91
C ASP A 77 -15.20 13.97 -8.93
N GLY A 78 -14.58 12.79 -8.85
CA GLY A 78 -13.45 12.41 -9.70
C GLY A 78 -12.12 13.13 -9.40
N LYS A 79 -12.04 13.94 -8.33
CA LYS A 79 -10.85 14.74 -7.98
C LYS A 79 -9.75 13.90 -7.32
N LYS A 80 -9.11 13.00 -8.10
CA LYS A 80 -8.07 12.07 -7.61
C LYS A 80 -6.84 12.79 -7.03
N ALA A 81 -6.35 13.82 -7.72
CA ALA A 81 -5.18 14.57 -7.28
C ALA A 81 -5.39 15.21 -5.89
N ARG A 82 -6.60 15.72 -5.61
CA ARG A 82 -6.94 16.27 -4.30
C ARG A 82 -6.93 15.20 -3.21
N ALA A 83 -7.49 14.02 -3.49
CA ALA A 83 -7.48 12.90 -2.54
C ALA A 83 -6.05 12.41 -2.23
N GLN A 84 -5.19 12.33 -3.26
CA GLN A 84 -3.77 11.98 -3.08
C GLN A 84 -3.04 12.99 -2.19
N ARG A 85 -3.26 14.29 -2.40
CA ARG A 85 -2.71 15.36 -1.55
C ARG A 85 -3.13 15.21 -0.10
N LEU A 86 -4.44 15.08 0.16
CA LEU A 86 -4.97 14.87 1.52
C LEU A 86 -4.32 13.67 2.21
N ILE A 87 -4.13 12.55 1.50
CA ILE A 87 -3.53 11.35 2.09
C ILE A 87 -2.06 11.57 2.43
N SER A 88 -1.25 12.15 1.53
CA SER A 88 0.16 12.35 1.89
C SER A 88 0.35 13.46 2.92
N ASP A 89 -0.52 14.47 2.96
CA ASP A 89 -0.53 15.45 4.07
C ASP A 89 -0.95 14.81 5.39
N SER A 90 -1.90 13.86 5.37
CA SER A 90 -2.23 13.05 6.55
C SER A 90 -1.04 12.21 7.01
N MET A 91 -0.27 11.62 6.08
CA MET A 91 0.94 10.85 6.42
C MET A 91 2.01 11.74 7.08
N LYS A 92 2.17 13.00 6.65
CA LYS A 92 3.06 13.97 7.32
C LYS A 92 2.59 14.29 8.74
N GLN A 93 1.27 14.38 8.97
CA GLN A 93 0.74 14.59 10.33
C GLN A 93 0.94 13.35 11.19
N LEU A 94 0.79 12.15 10.61
CA LEU A 94 1.05 10.90 11.30
C LEU A 94 2.52 10.75 11.68
N SER A 95 3.46 11.10 10.79
CA SER A 95 4.89 11.03 11.08
C SER A 95 5.28 11.96 12.23
N LYS A 96 4.70 13.17 12.28
CA LYS A 96 4.87 14.10 13.41
C LYS A 96 4.37 13.50 14.73
N LYS A 97 3.22 12.82 14.72
CA LYS A 97 2.68 12.13 15.91
C LYS A 97 3.54 10.96 16.37
N LEU A 98 4.19 10.28 15.44
CA LEU A 98 5.11 9.17 15.70
C LEU A 98 6.54 9.64 16.00
N GLU A 99 6.77 10.95 16.15
CA GLU A 99 8.08 11.56 16.37
C GLU A 99 9.14 11.16 15.31
N ASN A 100 8.69 10.84 14.09
CA ASN A 100 9.52 10.33 12.98
C ASN A 100 10.34 9.06 13.31
N LYS A 101 9.94 8.28 14.33
CA LYS A 101 10.63 7.05 14.73
C LYS A 101 10.28 5.86 13.84
N VAL A 102 9.08 5.87 13.29
CA VAL A 102 8.50 4.77 12.50
C VAL A 102 7.98 5.31 11.17
N ASP A 103 8.12 4.52 10.12
CA ASP A 103 7.54 4.83 8.82
C ASP A 103 6.00 4.93 8.93
N PRO A 104 5.38 6.09 8.63
CA PRO A 104 3.93 6.23 8.67
C PRO A 104 3.20 5.28 7.71
N TYR A 105 3.86 4.84 6.64
CA TYR A 105 3.27 3.93 5.66
C TYR A 105 3.04 2.52 6.24
N THR A 106 4.02 1.97 6.95
CA THR A 106 3.88 0.65 7.60
C THR A 106 2.79 0.69 8.67
N VAL A 107 2.76 1.75 9.48
CA VAL A 107 1.69 1.95 10.49
C VAL A 107 0.31 2.03 9.85
N LEU A 108 0.18 2.68 8.69
CA LEU A 108 -1.09 2.73 7.96
C LEU A 108 -1.54 1.34 7.50
N LEU A 109 -0.63 0.54 6.93
CA LEU A 109 -0.94 -0.81 6.49
C LEU A 109 -1.38 -1.69 7.66
N ASP A 110 -0.59 -1.69 8.75
CA ASP A 110 -0.87 -2.47 9.95
C ASP A 110 -2.21 -2.05 10.58
N ALA A 111 -2.51 -0.75 10.60
CA ALA A 111 -3.79 -0.24 11.08
C ALA A 111 -4.97 -0.72 10.23
N ILE A 112 -4.83 -0.70 8.89
CA ILE A 112 -5.88 -1.20 7.97
C ILE A 112 -6.09 -2.71 8.17
N GLU A 113 -5.03 -3.50 8.33
CA GLU A 113 -5.13 -4.93 8.58
C GLU A 113 -5.80 -5.24 9.92
N THR A 114 -5.41 -4.52 10.98
CA THR A 114 -5.98 -4.64 12.32
C THR A 114 -7.47 -4.25 12.33
N ALA A 115 -7.85 -3.20 11.61
CA ALA A 115 -9.24 -2.77 11.47
C ALA A 115 -10.08 -3.67 10.54
N SER A 116 -9.45 -4.52 9.73
CA SER A 116 -10.14 -5.35 8.75
C SER A 116 -11.01 -6.45 9.39
N PRO A 117 -12.32 -6.52 9.08
CA PRO A 117 -13.17 -7.61 9.53
C PRO A 117 -13.02 -8.83 8.61
N LEU A 118 -13.11 -10.05 9.16
CA LEU A 118 -12.98 -11.28 8.37
C LEU A 118 -14.27 -11.65 7.63
N LEU A 119 -15.41 -11.18 8.15
CA LEU A 119 -16.73 -11.55 7.69
C LEU A 119 -17.66 -10.34 7.72
N LYS A 120 -18.75 -10.42 6.97
CA LYS A 120 -19.88 -9.50 7.04
C LYS A 120 -21.14 -10.26 7.41
N LEU A 121 -22.14 -9.52 7.86
CA LEU A 121 -23.49 -10.05 8.07
C LEU A 121 -24.36 -9.63 6.88
N SER A 122 -24.91 -10.60 6.15
CA SER A 122 -25.89 -10.37 5.09
C SER A 122 -27.29 -10.66 5.62
N SER A 123 -28.26 -9.80 5.33
CA SER A 123 -29.67 -10.06 5.65
C SER A 123 -30.32 -10.84 4.52
N THR A 124 -30.85 -12.02 4.83
CA THR A 124 -31.59 -12.87 3.88
C THR A 124 -32.95 -13.22 4.47
N LYS A 125 -34.00 -13.27 3.65
CA LYS A 125 -35.34 -13.65 4.08
C LYS A 125 -35.48 -15.18 4.05
N LYS A 126 -35.93 -15.78 5.15
CA LYS A 126 -36.27 -17.21 5.24
C LYS A 126 -37.74 -17.32 5.65
N GLY A 127 -38.62 -17.64 4.70
CA GLY A 127 -40.07 -17.60 4.91
C GLY A 127 -40.52 -16.21 5.34
N SER A 128 -41.18 -16.10 6.49
CA SER A 128 -41.67 -14.82 7.04
C SER A 128 -40.65 -14.05 7.89
N LYS A 129 -39.48 -14.63 8.21
CA LYS A 129 -38.47 -14.00 9.09
C LYS A 129 -37.25 -13.55 8.31
N VAL A 130 -36.70 -12.38 8.66
CA VAL A 130 -35.38 -11.94 8.19
C VAL A 130 -34.30 -12.52 9.09
N VAL A 131 -33.36 -13.22 8.48
CA VAL A 131 -32.26 -13.91 9.17
C VAL A 131 -30.93 -13.30 8.73
N HIS A 132 -30.01 -13.22 9.67
CA HIS A 132 -28.66 -12.74 9.42
C HIS A 132 -27.72 -13.91 9.12
N VAL A 133 -27.16 -13.90 7.92
CA VAL A 133 -26.23 -14.91 7.42
C VAL A 133 -24.82 -14.32 7.47
N PRO A 134 -23.89 -14.90 8.25
CA PRO A 134 -22.50 -14.49 8.21
C PRO A 134 -21.84 -15.00 6.92
N THR A 135 -21.16 -14.11 6.20
CA THR A 135 -20.45 -14.42 4.94
C THR A 135 -19.01 -13.97 5.04
N ALA A 136 -18.06 -14.85 4.72
CA ALA A 136 -16.64 -14.52 4.66
C ALA A 136 -16.36 -13.44 3.60
N LEU A 137 -15.47 -12.51 3.91
CA LEU A 137 -15.07 -11.44 3.01
C LEU A 137 -13.75 -11.78 2.31
N ARG A 138 -13.66 -11.43 1.01
CA ARG A 138 -12.39 -11.47 0.27
C ARG A 138 -11.47 -10.33 0.71
N ASP A 139 -10.16 -10.47 0.58
CA ASP A 139 -9.15 -9.53 1.09
C ASP A 139 -9.38 -8.08 0.68
N ARG A 140 -9.61 -7.86 -0.62
CA ARG A 140 -9.95 -6.54 -1.15
C ARG A 140 -11.22 -5.94 -0.53
N GLN A 141 -12.20 -6.77 -0.16
CA GLN A 141 -13.43 -6.33 0.52
C GLN A 141 -13.18 -6.06 2.01
N ARG A 142 -12.33 -6.87 2.67
CA ARG A 142 -11.91 -6.67 4.06
C ARG A 142 -11.23 -5.31 4.23
N ARG A 143 -10.22 -5.04 3.40
CA ARG A 143 -9.50 -3.76 3.36
C ARG A 143 -10.42 -2.58 3.07
N ARG A 144 -11.29 -2.69 2.06
CA ARG A 144 -12.28 -1.63 1.76
C ARG A 144 -13.18 -1.32 2.95
N ARG A 145 -13.65 -2.35 3.67
CA ARG A 145 -14.53 -2.15 4.82
C ARG A 145 -13.82 -1.43 5.96
N ALA A 146 -12.56 -1.79 6.24
CA ALA A 146 -11.72 -1.09 7.20
C ALA A 146 -11.53 0.39 6.83
N ILE A 147 -11.14 0.66 5.58
CA ILE A 147 -10.94 2.02 5.07
C ILE A 147 -12.20 2.87 5.24
N VAL A 148 -13.37 2.34 4.86
CA VAL A 148 -14.64 3.06 5.00
C VAL A 148 -14.92 3.38 6.47
N TRP A 149 -14.70 2.44 7.38
CA TRP A 149 -14.92 2.68 8.82
C TRP A 149 -13.95 3.70 9.41
N MET A 150 -12.68 3.66 9.03
CA MET A 150 -11.68 4.65 9.46
C MET A 150 -12.03 6.05 8.93
N LEU A 151 -12.46 6.18 7.67
CA LEU A 151 -12.91 7.45 7.10
C LEU A 151 -14.21 7.97 7.72
N GLU A 152 -15.12 7.07 8.12
CA GLU A 152 -16.33 7.43 8.88
C GLU A 152 -15.98 7.92 10.29
N ALA A 153 -15.06 7.25 10.97
CA ALA A 153 -14.62 7.61 12.30
C ALA A 153 -13.86 8.94 12.30
N SER A 154 -12.96 9.15 11.34
CA SER A 154 -12.22 10.42 11.21
C SER A 154 -13.16 11.62 11.00
N LYS A 155 -14.24 11.46 10.23
CA LYS A 155 -15.23 12.53 10.03
C LYS A 155 -15.94 12.95 11.32
N LYS A 156 -16.11 12.04 12.28
CA LYS A 156 -16.79 12.31 13.56
C LYS A 156 -15.89 13.03 14.56
N ARG A 157 -14.57 13.09 14.31
CA ARG A 157 -13.62 13.81 15.17
C ARG A 157 -13.77 15.32 15.02
N GLY A 158 -13.48 16.04 16.10
CA GLY A 158 -13.59 17.50 16.19
C GLY A 158 -12.33 18.29 15.79
N GLU A 159 -11.27 17.63 15.29
CA GLU A 159 -10.06 18.34 14.87
C GLU A 159 -10.32 19.15 13.58
N LYS A 160 -9.55 20.22 13.35
CA LYS A 160 -9.87 21.25 12.35
C LYS A 160 -9.69 20.73 10.92
N SER A 161 -8.54 20.12 10.65
CA SER A 161 -8.17 19.65 9.32
C SER A 161 -8.57 18.18 9.14
N PHE A 162 -8.78 17.73 7.90
CA PHE A 162 -9.08 16.30 7.66
C PHE A 162 -7.83 15.44 7.89
N GLU A 163 -6.67 16.01 7.59
CA GLU A 163 -5.36 15.42 7.64
C GLU A 163 -4.98 15.05 9.07
N GLU A 164 -5.21 15.95 10.02
CA GLU A 164 -5.08 15.69 11.45
C GLU A 164 -6.04 14.58 11.88
N ARG A 165 -7.34 14.69 11.52
CA ARG A 165 -8.36 13.70 11.93
C ARG A 165 -8.03 12.29 11.47
N PHE A 166 -7.60 12.16 10.22
CA PHE A 166 -7.25 10.86 9.68
C PHE A 166 -5.96 10.31 10.31
N ALA A 167 -4.93 11.14 10.50
CA ALA A 167 -3.71 10.74 11.19
C ALA A 167 -3.97 10.30 12.64
N SER A 168 -4.80 11.05 13.37
CA SER A 168 -5.25 10.69 14.73
C SER A 168 -5.96 9.35 14.74
N GLU A 169 -6.85 9.10 13.80
CA GLU A 169 -7.58 7.83 13.74
C GLU A 169 -6.66 6.65 13.44
N VAL A 170 -5.70 6.80 12.51
CA VAL A 170 -4.70 5.76 12.20
C VAL A 170 -3.85 5.45 13.45
N TYR A 171 -3.43 6.48 14.18
CA TYR A 171 -2.70 6.33 15.43
C TYR A 171 -3.53 5.61 16.50
N ASP A 172 -4.79 6.00 16.71
CA ASP A 172 -5.66 5.37 17.71
C ASP A 172 -5.98 3.90 17.37
N VAL A 173 -6.02 3.55 16.07
CA VAL A 173 -6.15 2.15 15.61
C VAL A 173 -4.89 1.36 15.93
N SER A 174 -3.69 1.91 15.73
CA SER A 174 -2.44 1.20 16.06
C SER A 174 -2.27 0.98 17.57
N GLN A 175 -2.83 1.87 18.39
CA GLN A 175 -2.88 1.72 19.85
C GLN A 175 -4.02 0.80 20.35
N GLY A 176 -4.94 0.39 19.48
CA GLY A 176 -6.05 -0.50 19.87
C GLY A 176 -7.25 0.20 20.53
N VAL A 177 -7.29 1.54 20.56
CA VAL A 177 -8.30 2.32 21.31
C VAL A 177 -9.46 2.79 20.43
N SER A 178 -9.34 2.70 19.11
CA SER A 178 -10.31 3.29 18.20
C SER A 178 -11.71 2.64 18.23
N SER A 179 -12.72 3.47 17.93
CA SER A 179 -14.11 3.02 17.77
C SER A 179 -14.30 2.02 16.61
N VAL A 180 -13.40 2.06 15.63
CA VAL A 180 -13.38 1.14 14.48
C VAL A 180 -13.16 -0.31 14.93
N LEU A 181 -12.29 -0.52 15.90
CA LEU A 181 -12.01 -1.86 16.44
C LEU A 181 -13.19 -2.39 17.24
N GLN A 182 -13.87 -1.54 18.00
CA GLN A 182 -15.12 -1.91 18.68
C GLN A 182 -16.20 -2.33 17.67
N LYS A 183 -16.33 -1.60 16.55
CA LYS A 183 -17.25 -1.96 15.46
C LYS A 183 -16.89 -3.29 14.82
N LYS A 184 -15.60 -3.57 14.58
CA LYS A 184 -15.13 -4.89 14.12
C LYS A 184 -15.55 -5.98 15.10
N LEU A 185 -15.27 -5.82 16.39
CA LEU A 185 -15.64 -6.80 17.42
C LEU A 185 -17.15 -7.05 17.48
N GLN A 186 -17.96 -6.00 17.38
CA GLN A 186 -19.42 -6.11 17.35
C GLN A 186 -19.92 -6.96 16.16
N VAL A 187 -19.38 -6.74 14.97
CA VAL A 187 -19.71 -7.53 13.77
C VAL A 187 -19.34 -9.00 13.95
N HIS A 188 -18.16 -9.27 14.51
CA HIS A 188 -17.73 -10.64 14.80
C HIS A 188 -18.61 -11.32 15.85
N LYS A 189 -18.96 -10.63 16.95
CA LYS A 189 -19.87 -11.13 17.98
C LYS A 189 -21.24 -11.48 17.41
N GLN A 190 -21.80 -10.60 16.59
CA GLN A 190 -23.08 -10.84 15.92
C GLN A 190 -23.02 -12.02 14.96
N ALA A 191 -21.92 -12.19 14.24
CA ALA A 191 -21.73 -13.32 13.34
C ALA A 191 -21.61 -14.65 14.09
N LEU A 192 -20.91 -14.67 15.24
CA LEU A 192 -20.81 -15.86 16.09
C LEU A 192 -22.18 -16.28 16.64
N ALA A 193 -22.99 -15.31 17.08
CA ALA A 193 -24.36 -15.57 17.54
C ALA A 193 -25.25 -16.18 16.44
N ASN A 194 -24.96 -15.87 15.16
CA ASN A 194 -25.73 -16.33 14.01
C ASN A 194 -25.02 -17.43 13.20
N ARG A 195 -24.01 -18.11 13.77
CA ARG A 195 -23.19 -19.10 13.05
C ARG A 195 -24.00 -20.22 12.41
N ALA A 196 -25.09 -20.66 13.04
CA ALA A 196 -25.97 -21.70 12.52
C ALA A 196 -26.59 -21.34 11.16
N ASN A 197 -26.77 -20.04 10.87
CA ASN A 197 -27.39 -19.58 9.63
C ASN A 197 -26.43 -19.60 8.43
N ALA A 198 -25.12 -19.80 8.65
CA ALA A 198 -24.11 -19.84 7.59
C ALA A 198 -24.37 -20.98 6.59
N GLN A 199 -24.90 -22.12 7.07
CA GLN A 199 -25.16 -23.30 6.27
C GLN A 199 -26.36 -23.13 5.32
N VAL A 200 -27.36 -22.33 5.74
CA VAL A 200 -28.62 -22.15 5.00
C VAL A 200 -28.41 -21.45 3.65
N SER A 201 -27.39 -20.60 3.55
CA SER A 201 -27.13 -19.78 2.35
C SER A 201 -26.60 -20.57 1.16
N TYR A 202 -26.05 -21.78 1.35
CA TYR A 202 -25.54 -22.59 0.24
C TYR A 202 -26.67 -23.16 -0.62
N ASN A 203 -27.83 -23.45 -0.01
CA ASN A 203 -28.92 -24.17 -0.67
C ASN A 203 -29.89 -23.29 -1.47
N SER A 204 -29.82 -21.95 -1.38
CA SER A 204 -30.74 -21.04 -2.09
C SER A 204 -30.20 -20.48 -3.42
N GLN A 205 -29.05 -20.97 -3.87
CA GLN A 205 -28.39 -20.57 -5.13
C GLN A 205 -28.47 -21.67 -6.20
N ARG A 206 -29.31 -22.70 -6.00
CA ARG A 206 -29.70 -23.69 -7.01
C ARG A 206 -31.15 -23.48 -7.42
#